data_AF-A0A9D8FSW0-F1
#
_entry.id   AF-A0A9D8FSW0-F1
#
_cell.length_a   1.000
_cell.length_b   1.000
_cell.length_c   1.000
_cell.angle_alpha   90.00
_cell.angle_beta   90.00
_cell.angle_gamma   90.00
#
_symmetry.space_group_name_H-M   'P 1'
#
loop_
_entity.id
_entity.type
_entity.pdbx_description
1 polymer ?
#
loop_
_entity_poly.entity_id
_entity_poly.type
_entity_poly.pdbx_seq_one_letter_code
_entity_poly.pdbx_strand_id
1 'polypeptide(L)'
;MFLGTRKIRSAGRTSGSIEITLPTELHILEGTECRLTVRDGPRPEIVFQLELSAAQALFRELWGKLRLGLAQVDEIGDFCPGNFAIALFPSHHWQERPPLAYADALSVLHRRSGRRDSDPEAATRLLAFQAVVGGYRLGLEGVLALAFGDALSYLITGTAAGLCTDFERGMAHRIFWGEGQAAQAVRSPFRDEVWVQARPGLRRVYDQFRTWQENPDTYAAARENWYRALTVEMGMQVSTMDEYMPVAAADSS
;
A
#
# COMPACT_ATOMS: atom_id res chain seq x y z
N MET A 1 6.52 12.21 -18.45
CA MET A 1 7.79 12.02 -17.73
C MET A 1 8.93 12.29 -18.70
N PHE A 2 9.92 13.09 -18.32
CA PHE A 2 11.11 13.33 -19.12
C PHE A 2 12.26 12.51 -18.53
N LEU A 3 12.79 11.56 -19.31
CA LEU A 3 13.83 10.62 -18.87
C LEU A 3 15.26 11.10 -19.15
N GLY A 4 15.39 12.26 -19.80
CA GLY A 4 16.67 12.89 -20.11
C GLY A 4 16.79 13.35 -21.56
N THR A 5 17.84 14.13 -21.83
CA THR A 5 18.30 14.44 -23.19
C THR A 5 19.58 13.68 -23.47
N ARG A 6 19.70 13.17 -24.70
CA ARG A 6 20.96 12.65 -25.25
C ARG A 6 21.23 13.37 -26.58
N LYS A 7 22.47 13.81 -26.79
CA LYS A 7 22.90 14.39 -28.06
C LYS A 7 23.40 13.25 -28.94
N ILE A 8 22.69 12.99 -30.03
CA ILE A 8 23.09 12.00 -31.03
C ILE A 8 23.74 12.77 -32.18
N ARG A 9 24.98 12.41 -32.55
CA ARG A 9 25.63 12.91 -33.77
C ARG A 9 25.66 11.78 -34.78
N SER A 10 24.90 11.92 -35.87
CA SER A 10 25.02 11.02 -37.02
C SER A 10 26.22 11.44 -37.87
N ALA A 11 27.11 10.51 -38.19
CA ALA A 11 28.32 10.75 -38.98
C ALA A 11 28.25 10.14 -40.41
N GLY A 12 27.11 9.63 -40.87
CA GLY A 12 27.02 8.83 -42.10
C GLY A 12 25.87 9.21 -43.05
N ARG A 13 26.11 9.10 -44.37
CA ARG A 13 25.12 9.27 -45.46
C ARG A 13 24.29 7.99 -45.73
N THR A 14 24.44 6.98 -44.88
CA THR A 14 23.79 5.65 -44.96
C THR A 14 23.26 5.27 -43.57
N SER A 15 22.28 4.38 -43.50
CA SER A 15 21.52 4.01 -42.28
C SER A 15 22.40 3.93 -41.00
N GLY A 16 21.91 4.54 -39.92
CA GLY A 16 22.52 4.50 -38.59
C GLY A 16 21.63 3.75 -37.60
N SER A 17 22.24 2.98 -36.70
CA SER A 17 21.55 2.39 -35.54
C SER A 17 21.75 3.28 -34.32
N ILE A 18 20.70 3.42 -33.50
CA ILE A 18 20.74 4.13 -32.22
C ILE A 18 20.31 3.12 -31.16
N GLU A 19 21.21 2.82 -30.23
CA GLU A 19 20.90 2.04 -29.04
C GLU A 19 20.62 2.98 -27.86
N ILE A 20 19.52 2.74 -27.15
CA ILE A 20 19.11 3.53 -26.00
C ILE A 20 18.93 2.59 -24.81
N THR A 21 19.82 2.71 -23.83
CA THR A 21 19.67 2.03 -22.54
C THR A 21 18.73 2.85 -21.66
N LEU A 22 17.65 2.21 -21.19
CA LEU A 22 16.69 2.82 -20.28
C LEU A 22 17.24 2.84 -18.84
N PRO A 23 16.85 3.83 -18.01
CA PRO A 23 17.17 3.83 -16.59
C PRO A 23 16.66 2.57 -15.86
N THR A 24 17.40 2.13 -14.85
CA THR A 24 17.11 0.90 -14.07
C THR A 24 15.75 0.95 -13.37
N GLU A 25 15.26 2.13 -13.04
CA GLU A 25 13.95 2.33 -12.42
C GLU A 25 12.81 1.87 -13.34
N LEU A 26 13.02 1.87 -14.66
CA LEU A 26 12.03 1.39 -15.64
C LEU A 26 12.05 -0.14 -15.80
N HIS A 27 12.92 -0.87 -15.10
CA HIS A 27 12.96 -2.33 -15.16
C HIS A 27 11.61 -2.95 -14.74
N ILE A 28 10.84 -2.28 -13.87
CA ILE A 28 9.49 -2.73 -13.50
C ILE A 28 8.51 -2.82 -14.70
N LEU A 29 8.82 -2.11 -15.79
CA LEU A 29 8.04 -2.12 -17.02
C LEU A 29 8.43 -3.26 -17.96
N GLU A 30 9.40 -4.11 -17.59
CA GLU A 30 9.85 -5.21 -18.44
C GLU A 30 8.67 -6.15 -18.77
N GLY A 31 8.47 -6.41 -20.07
CA GLY A 31 7.36 -7.22 -20.56
C GLY A 31 6.05 -6.46 -20.71
N THR A 32 6.00 -5.18 -20.36
CA THR A 32 4.85 -4.30 -20.64
C THR A 32 4.90 -3.87 -22.10
N GLU A 33 3.77 -4.02 -22.81
CA GLU A 33 3.66 -3.54 -24.18
C GLU A 33 3.82 -2.03 -24.24
N CYS A 34 4.54 -1.54 -25.25
CA CYS A 34 4.68 -0.11 -25.47
C CYS A 34 4.66 0.21 -26.97
N ARG A 35 4.11 1.38 -27.30
CA ARG A 35 4.20 1.96 -28.62
C ARG A 35 5.37 2.92 -28.65
N LEU A 36 6.35 2.62 -29.51
CA LEU A 36 7.44 3.51 -29.84
C LEU A 36 7.02 4.38 -31.03
N THR A 37 7.12 5.70 -30.90
CA THR A 37 6.91 6.62 -32.01
C THR A 37 8.13 7.52 -32.18
N VAL A 38 8.67 7.60 -33.38
CA VAL A 38 9.70 8.58 -33.73
C VAL A 38 9.00 9.75 -34.39
N ARG A 39 9.16 10.95 -33.82
CA ARG A 39 8.64 12.18 -34.40
C ARG A 39 9.79 12.96 -34.98
N ASP A 40 9.80 13.05 -36.31
CA ASP A 40 10.76 13.83 -37.05
C ASP A 40 10.20 15.26 -37.22
N GLY A 41 10.75 16.19 -36.44
CA GLY A 41 10.35 17.60 -36.41
C GLY A 41 11.56 18.48 -36.11
N PRO A 42 11.39 19.81 -35.95
CA PRO A 42 12.50 20.72 -35.65
C PRO A 42 13.23 20.35 -34.34
N ARG A 43 12.61 19.53 -33.49
CA ARG A 43 13.23 18.81 -32.37
C ARG A 43 12.82 17.34 -32.46
N PRO A 44 13.66 16.45 -33.03
CA PRO A 44 13.31 15.06 -33.16
C PRO A 44 13.19 14.41 -31.77
N GLU A 45 12.13 13.64 -31.56
CA GLU A 45 11.85 12.96 -30.29
C GLU A 45 11.44 11.50 -30.49
N ILE A 46 11.85 10.65 -29.55
CA ILE A 46 11.41 9.26 -29.45
C ILE A 46 10.45 9.20 -28.27
N VAL A 47 9.20 8.89 -28.55
CA VAL A 47 8.12 8.82 -27.57
C VAL A 47 7.81 7.37 -27.26
N PHE A 48 7.89 7.03 -25.97
CA PHE A 48 7.47 5.75 -25.43
C PHE A 48 6.08 5.90 -24.80
N GLN A 49 5.08 5.23 -25.36
CA GLN A 49 3.73 5.18 -24.81
C GLN A 49 3.49 3.78 -24.24
N LEU A 50 3.42 3.67 -22.91
CA LEU A 50 3.16 2.42 -22.21
C LEU A 50 1.68 2.04 -22.34
N GLU A 51 1.42 0.77 -22.60
CA GLU A 51 0.10 0.18 -22.43
C GLU A 51 -0.12 -0.07 -20.93
N LEU A 52 -1.13 0.58 -20.34
CA LEU A 52 -1.38 0.55 -18.90
C LEU A 52 -2.80 0.04 -18.57
N SER A 53 -3.52 -0.49 -19.55
CA SER A 53 -4.89 -0.98 -19.37
C SER A 53 -4.95 -2.12 -18.34
N ALA A 54 -3.97 -3.02 -18.33
CA ALA A 54 -3.91 -4.11 -17.36
C ALA A 54 -3.78 -3.59 -15.92
N ALA A 55 -2.95 -2.57 -15.71
CA ALA A 55 -2.78 -1.95 -14.41
C ALA A 55 -4.04 -1.20 -13.96
N GLN A 56 -4.72 -0.51 -14.88
CA GLN A 56 -6.01 0.13 -14.61
C GLN A 56 -7.12 -0.89 -14.28
N ALA A 57 -7.12 -2.04 -14.97
CA ALA A 57 -8.05 -3.12 -14.69
C ALA A 57 -7.83 -3.68 -13.28
N LEU A 58 -6.58 -3.83 -12.85
CA LEU A 58 -6.25 -4.25 -11.48
C LEU A 58 -6.75 -3.25 -10.44
N PHE A 59 -6.63 -1.93 -10.67
CA PHE A 59 -7.19 -0.94 -9.75
C PHE A 59 -8.71 -1.13 -9.57
N ARG A 60 -9.44 -1.34 -10.67
CA ARG A 60 -10.89 -1.61 -10.63
C ARG A 60 -11.21 -2.94 -9.96
N GLU A 61 -10.42 -3.98 -10.20
CA GLU A 61 -10.58 -5.29 -9.57
C GLU A 61 -10.48 -5.13 -8.04
N LEU A 62 -9.40 -4.52 -7.55
CA LEU A 62 -9.18 -4.27 -6.12
C LEU A 62 -10.28 -3.39 -5.52
N TRP A 63 -10.75 -2.36 -6.23
CA TRP A 63 -11.88 -1.54 -5.80
C TRP A 63 -13.16 -2.37 -5.67
N GLY A 64 -13.40 -3.28 -6.62
CA GLY A 64 -14.52 -4.23 -6.56
C GLY A 64 -14.45 -5.14 -5.33
N LYS A 65 -13.24 -5.60 -4.97
CA LYS A 65 -13.02 -6.38 -3.75
C LYS A 65 -13.28 -5.55 -2.49
N LEU A 66 -12.79 -4.31 -2.44
CA LEU A 66 -13.06 -3.39 -1.35
C LEU A 66 -14.56 -3.13 -1.17
N ARG A 67 -15.28 -2.87 -2.27
CA ARG A 67 -16.74 -2.72 -2.27
C ARG A 67 -17.43 -3.98 -1.74
N LEU A 68 -16.93 -5.16 -2.11
CA LEU A 68 -17.46 -6.42 -1.59
C LEU A 68 -17.27 -6.51 -0.07
N GLY A 69 -16.11 -6.14 0.47
CA GLY A 69 -15.84 -6.16 1.91
C GLY A 69 -16.62 -5.14 2.73
N LEU A 70 -16.84 -3.95 2.18
CA LEU A 70 -17.50 -2.84 2.86
C LEU A 70 -19.03 -2.82 2.67
N ALA A 71 -19.59 -3.79 1.94
CA ALA A 71 -21.02 -3.84 1.64
C ALA A 71 -21.97 -3.89 2.87
N GLN A 72 -21.48 -4.26 4.05
CA GLN A 72 -22.27 -4.22 5.31
C GLN A 72 -22.17 -2.89 6.06
N VAL A 73 -21.25 -2.02 5.66
CA VAL A 73 -21.07 -0.67 6.20
C VAL A 73 -21.99 0.27 5.42
N ASP A 74 -21.66 0.51 4.15
CA ASP A 74 -22.47 1.27 3.20
C ASP A 74 -21.92 1.10 1.76
N GLU A 75 -22.60 1.69 0.78
CA GLU A 75 -22.14 1.74 -0.61
C GLU A 75 -21.04 2.80 -0.82
N ILE A 76 -19.84 2.34 -1.18
CA ILE A 76 -18.73 3.24 -1.53
C ILE A 76 -18.74 3.68 -3.01
N GLY A 77 -19.71 3.26 -3.83
CA GLY A 77 -19.82 3.60 -5.26
C GLY A 77 -18.74 3.01 -6.17
N ASP A 78 -18.68 3.50 -7.42
CA ASP A 78 -17.78 2.97 -8.46
C ASP A 78 -16.36 3.57 -8.41
N PHE A 79 -15.39 2.83 -8.93
CA PHE A 79 -14.00 3.30 -9.02
C PHE A 79 -13.90 4.55 -9.89
N CYS A 80 -13.38 5.64 -9.33
CA CYS A 80 -13.13 6.88 -10.05
C CYS A 80 -11.63 7.22 -10.00
N PRO A 81 -10.89 7.19 -11.13
CA PRO A 81 -9.49 7.58 -11.18
C PRO A 81 -9.24 9.00 -10.65
N GLY A 82 -10.22 9.90 -10.79
CA GLY A 82 -10.14 11.29 -10.32
C GLY A 82 -9.98 11.44 -8.81
N ASN A 83 -10.26 10.39 -8.03
CA ASN A 83 -10.08 10.42 -6.57
C ASN A 83 -8.63 10.13 -6.13
N PHE A 84 -7.75 9.82 -7.07
CA PHE A 84 -6.38 9.38 -6.79
C PHE A 84 -5.35 10.28 -7.47
N ALA A 85 -4.18 10.41 -6.86
CA ALA A 85 -3.00 10.93 -7.53
C ALA A 85 -2.30 9.77 -8.27
N ILE A 86 -2.64 9.58 -9.54
CA ILE A 86 -2.11 8.47 -10.33
C ILE A 86 -0.74 8.84 -10.91
N ALA A 87 0.27 8.02 -10.64
CA ALA A 87 1.63 8.19 -11.11
C ALA A 87 2.20 6.87 -11.65
N LEU A 88 3.33 6.96 -12.37
CA LEU A 88 4.04 5.75 -12.82
C LEU A 88 4.67 5.02 -11.64
N PHE A 89 5.30 5.77 -10.73
CA PHE A 89 6.04 5.25 -9.57
C PHE A 89 5.36 5.64 -8.25
N PRO A 90 5.58 4.87 -7.18
CA PRO A 90 5.08 5.22 -5.84
C PRO A 90 5.60 6.60 -5.40
N SER A 91 4.72 7.39 -4.80
CA SER A 91 5.10 8.64 -4.16
C SER A 91 5.24 8.43 -2.67
N HIS A 92 6.34 8.91 -2.08
CA HIS A 92 6.54 8.90 -0.63
C HIS A 92 5.74 9.99 0.09
N HIS A 93 5.26 11.00 -0.64
CA HIS A 93 4.51 12.12 -0.10
C HIS A 93 3.25 12.35 -0.93
N TRP A 94 2.13 12.59 -0.27
CA TRP A 94 0.88 12.97 -0.92
C TRP A 94 0.15 13.99 -0.06
N GLN A 95 -0.58 14.91 -0.71
CA GLN A 95 -1.24 16.03 -0.04
C GLN A 95 -2.74 15.76 0.05
N GLU A 96 -3.46 15.90 -1.07
CA GLU A 96 -4.93 15.87 -1.07
C GLU A 96 -5.52 14.51 -1.46
N ARG A 97 -4.82 13.77 -2.34
CA ARG A 97 -5.34 12.51 -2.91
C ARG A 97 -4.36 11.36 -2.66
N PRO A 98 -4.86 10.20 -2.18
CA PRO A 98 -4.05 9.02 -2.03
C PRO A 98 -3.38 8.62 -3.36
N PRO A 99 -2.08 8.28 -3.36
CA PRO A 99 -1.38 7.94 -4.58
C PRO A 99 -1.73 6.53 -5.05
N LEU A 100 -1.84 6.33 -6.36
CA LEU A 100 -1.81 5.00 -6.97
C LEU A 100 -0.69 4.96 -7.99
N ALA A 101 0.18 3.96 -7.90
CA ALA A 101 1.30 3.78 -8.79
C ALA A 101 1.03 2.66 -9.79
N TYR A 102 1.27 2.92 -11.08
CA TYR A 102 1.24 1.87 -12.10
C TYR A 102 2.31 0.80 -11.86
N ALA A 103 3.49 1.18 -11.36
CA ALA A 103 4.56 0.24 -10.99
C ALA A 103 4.12 -0.76 -9.90
N ASP A 104 3.30 -0.33 -8.93
CA ASP A 104 2.75 -1.22 -7.91
C ASP A 104 1.76 -2.21 -8.54
N ALA A 105 0.90 -1.72 -9.45
CA ALA A 105 -0.04 -2.60 -10.15
C ALA A 105 0.67 -3.63 -11.04
N LEU A 106 1.70 -3.21 -11.76
CA LEU A 106 2.53 -4.11 -12.57
C LEU A 106 3.28 -5.12 -11.69
N SER A 107 3.82 -4.71 -10.54
CA SER A 107 4.42 -5.62 -9.55
C SER A 107 3.45 -6.72 -9.12
N VAL A 108 2.21 -6.35 -8.82
CA VAL A 108 1.16 -7.30 -8.45
C VAL A 108 0.82 -8.26 -9.59
N LEU A 109 0.69 -7.75 -10.82
CA LEU A 109 0.40 -8.58 -12.00
C LEU A 109 1.54 -9.56 -12.29
N HIS A 110 2.78 -9.10 -12.24
CA HIS A 110 3.97 -9.95 -12.40
C HIS A 110 4.00 -11.07 -11.37
N ARG A 111 3.73 -10.76 -10.10
CA ARG A 111 3.66 -11.76 -9.03
C ARG A 111 2.57 -12.80 -9.29
N ARG A 112 1.39 -12.38 -9.76
CA ARG A 112 0.28 -13.29 -10.13
C ARG A 112 0.65 -14.21 -11.29
N SER A 113 1.49 -13.75 -12.21
CA SER A 113 2.02 -14.55 -13.32
C SER A 113 3.25 -15.39 -12.95
N GLY A 114 3.68 -15.39 -11.68
CA GLY A 114 4.76 -16.25 -11.19
C GLY A 114 6.16 -15.66 -11.26
N ARG A 115 6.32 -14.36 -11.58
CA ARG A 115 7.63 -13.69 -11.50
C ARG A 115 8.03 -13.48 -10.04
N ARG A 116 9.25 -13.90 -9.67
CA ARG A 116 9.73 -13.93 -8.28
C ARG A 116 10.20 -12.56 -7.75
N ASP A 117 10.65 -11.66 -8.62
CA ASP A 117 11.27 -10.38 -8.22
C ASP A 117 10.28 -9.23 -8.02
N SER A 118 9.06 -9.54 -7.59
CA SER A 118 7.99 -8.54 -7.44
C SER A 118 7.96 -8.00 -6.02
N ASP A 119 7.74 -6.69 -5.85
CA ASP A 119 7.57 -6.08 -4.53
C ASP A 119 6.37 -6.72 -3.78
N PRO A 120 6.60 -7.37 -2.63
CA PRO A 120 5.54 -8.03 -1.88
C PRO A 120 4.52 -7.06 -1.27
N GLU A 121 4.89 -5.80 -1.05
CA GLU A 121 4.08 -4.76 -0.40
C GLU A 121 3.21 -3.96 -1.38
N ALA A 122 3.44 -4.11 -2.69
CA ALA A 122 2.71 -3.37 -3.72
C ALA A 122 1.18 -3.56 -3.60
N ALA A 123 0.71 -4.79 -3.35
CA ALA A 123 -0.71 -5.05 -3.15
C ALA A 123 -1.27 -4.35 -1.90
N THR A 124 -0.49 -4.32 -0.82
CA THR A 124 -0.84 -3.66 0.43
C THR A 124 -0.98 -2.16 0.22
N ARG A 125 -0.02 -1.50 -0.43
CA ARG A 125 -0.09 -0.06 -0.72
C ARG A 125 -1.30 0.29 -1.58
N LEU A 126 -1.53 -0.46 -2.66
CA LEU A 126 -2.69 -0.23 -3.54
C LEU A 126 -4.02 -0.39 -2.79
N LEU A 127 -4.13 -1.40 -1.92
CA LEU A 127 -5.31 -1.61 -1.10
C LEU A 127 -5.48 -0.52 -0.05
N ALA A 128 -4.40 -0.12 0.62
CA ALA A 128 -4.43 0.93 1.64
C ALA A 128 -4.97 2.23 1.05
N PHE A 129 -4.39 2.71 -0.05
CA PHE A 129 -4.82 3.97 -0.67
C PHE A 129 -6.23 3.93 -1.24
N GLN A 130 -6.67 2.79 -1.78
CA GLN A 130 -8.07 2.61 -2.16
C GLN A 130 -9.01 2.61 -0.95
N ALA A 131 -8.61 1.96 0.14
CA ALA A 131 -9.37 1.94 1.38
C ALA A 131 -9.44 3.31 2.05
N VAL A 132 -8.42 4.16 1.93
CA VAL A 132 -8.49 5.57 2.35
C VAL A 132 -9.61 6.30 1.60
N VAL A 133 -9.67 6.17 0.26
CA VAL A 133 -10.76 6.78 -0.53
C VAL A 133 -12.12 6.16 -0.20
N GLY A 134 -12.18 4.85 0.06
CA GLY A 134 -13.37 4.19 0.59
C GLY A 134 -13.83 4.80 1.91
N GLY A 135 -12.91 5.02 2.85
CA GLY A 135 -13.15 5.70 4.12
C GLY A 135 -13.70 7.11 3.93
N TYR A 136 -13.12 7.93 3.04
CA TYR A 136 -13.66 9.25 2.71
C TYR A 136 -15.09 9.18 2.18
N ARG A 137 -15.40 8.22 1.32
CA ARG A 137 -16.77 8.05 0.78
C ARG A 137 -17.77 7.58 1.82
N LEU A 138 -17.32 6.90 2.85
CA LEU A 138 -18.13 6.54 4.02
C LEU A 138 -18.25 7.68 5.04
N GLY A 139 -17.55 8.80 4.83
CA GLY A 139 -17.59 9.98 5.70
C GLY A 139 -16.53 10.01 6.80
N LEU A 140 -15.49 9.17 6.72
CA LEU A 140 -14.29 9.36 7.54
C LEU A 140 -13.48 10.54 7.02
N GLU A 141 -12.75 11.23 7.89
CA GLU A 141 -12.00 12.44 7.56
C GLU A 141 -10.53 12.36 8.00
N GLY A 142 -9.70 13.15 7.32
CA GLY A 142 -8.29 13.39 7.67
C GLY A 142 -7.50 12.11 8.00
N VAL A 143 -6.87 12.12 9.18
CA VAL A 143 -5.98 11.06 9.66
C VAL A 143 -6.73 9.75 9.92
N LEU A 144 -8.01 9.78 10.28
CA LEU A 144 -8.77 8.57 10.55
C LEU A 144 -9.09 7.80 9.27
N ALA A 145 -9.38 8.49 8.15
CA ALA A 145 -9.53 7.82 6.85
C ALA A 145 -8.20 7.17 6.41
N LEU A 146 -7.08 7.84 6.65
CA LEU A 146 -5.74 7.33 6.37
C LEU A 146 -5.43 6.06 7.20
N ALA A 147 -5.64 6.14 8.51
CA ALA A 147 -5.43 5.03 9.43
C ALA A 147 -6.39 3.87 9.18
N PHE A 148 -7.63 4.15 8.76
CA PHE A 148 -8.58 3.13 8.34
C PHE A 148 -8.07 2.38 7.11
N GLY A 149 -7.52 3.10 6.14
CA GLY A 149 -6.92 2.50 4.95
C GLY A 149 -5.75 1.56 5.28
N ASP A 150 -4.80 2.00 6.12
CA ASP A 150 -3.69 1.15 6.57
C ASP A 150 -4.20 -0.09 7.32
N ALA A 151 -5.08 0.11 8.31
CA ALA A 151 -5.63 -0.97 9.12
C ALA A 151 -6.38 -2.01 8.28
N LEU A 152 -7.26 -1.58 7.36
CA LEU A 152 -7.97 -2.49 6.47
C LEU A 152 -7.00 -3.26 5.57
N SER A 153 -6.03 -2.58 4.97
CA SER A 153 -5.03 -3.26 4.13
C SER A 153 -4.27 -4.33 4.93
N TYR A 154 -3.85 -4.01 6.16
CA TYR A 154 -3.17 -4.94 7.05
C TYR A 154 -4.04 -6.14 7.43
N LEU A 155 -5.30 -5.92 7.76
CA LEU A 155 -6.24 -6.99 8.08
C LEU A 155 -6.41 -7.97 6.91
N ILE A 156 -6.30 -7.48 5.68
CA ILE A 156 -6.49 -8.30 4.48
C ILE A 156 -5.17 -8.92 3.96
N THR A 157 -4.04 -8.23 4.07
CA THR A 157 -2.76 -8.69 3.51
C THR A 157 -1.77 -9.21 4.57
N GLY A 158 -2.02 -8.95 5.85
CA GLY A 158 -1.11 -9.23 6.95
C GLY A 158 0.14 -8.34 6.98
N THR A 159 0.24 -7.34 6.10
CA THR A 159 1.41 -6.46 5.96
C THR A 159 0.99 -5.01 6.16
N ALA A 160 1.79 -4.22 6.87
CA ALA A 160 1.51 -2.80 7.06
C ALA A 160 1.87 -2.00 5.79
N ALA A 161 1.13 -0.93 5.47
CA ALA A 161 1.46 -0.04 4.36
C ALA A 161 2.50 1.04 4.73
N GLY A 162 2.93 1.07 6.00
CA GLY A 162 3.95 2.01 6.47
C GLY A 162 3.44 3.42 6.73
N LEU A 163 2.14 3.59 7.01
CA LEU A 163 1.50 4.91 7.19
C LEU A 163 1.55 5.45 8.63
N CYS A 164 2.43 4.92 9.48
CA CYS A 164 2.62 5.34 10.89
C CYS A 164 1.37 5.27 11.77
N THR A 165 0.52 4.26 11.55
CA THR A 165 -0.78 4.06 12.21
C THR A 165 -0.81 2.79 13.06
N ASP A 166 0.27 2.55 13.80
CA ASP A 166 0.48 1.30 14.55
C ASP A 166 -0.57 1.07 15.63
N PHE A 167 -0.99 2.15 16.31
CA PHE A 167 -2.06 2.11 17.31
C PHE A 167 -3.38 1.62 16.68
N GLU A 168 -3.81 2.30 15.61
CA GLU A 168 -5.08 2.03 14.95
C GLU A 168 -5.10 0.63 14.34
N ARG A 169 -3.98 0.22 13.75
CA ARG A 169 -3.80 -1.13 13.21
C ARG A 169 -3.89 -2.21 14.29
N GLY A 170 -3.23 -1.99 15.44
CA GLY A 170 -3.28 -2.91 16.58
C GLY A 170 -4.68 -3.02 17.18
N MET A 171 -5.41 -1.91 17.29
CA MET A 171 -6.79 -1.89 17.75
C MET A 171 -7.75 -2.54 16.75
N ALA A 172 -7.61 -2.22 15.46
CA ALA A 172 -8.41 -2.81 14.40
C ALA A 172 -8.22 -4.33 14.34
N HIS A 173 -7.01 -4.85 14.52
CA HIS A 173 -6.75 -6.28 14.60
C HIS A 173 -7.55 -6.97 15.71
N ARG A 174 -7.58 -6.39 16.92
CA ARG A 174 -8.36 -6.93 18.04
C ARG A 174 -9.87 -6.89 17.76
N ILE A 175 -10.37 -5.78 17.25
CA ILE A 175 -11.81 -5.57 16.97
C ILE A 175 -12.29 -6.48 15.83
N PHE A 176 -11.43 -6.69 14.84
CA PHE A 176 -11.75 -7.47 13.66
C PHE A 176 -11.97 -8.95 14.01
N TRP A 177 -11.06 -9.57 14.76
CA TRP A 177 -11.17 -10.98 15.14
C TRP A 177 -12.01 -11.21 16.41
N GLY A 178 -12.17 -10.20 17.26
CA GLY A 178 -12.78 -10.34 18.58
C GLY A 178 -11.84 -11.01 19.59
N GLU A 179 -12.26 -11.04 20.86
CA GLU A 179 -11.48 -11.69 21.92
C GLU A 179 -11.48 -13.22 21.71
N GLY A 180 -10.28 -13.82 21.62
CA GLY A 180 -10.10 -15.28 21.62
C GLY A 180 -10.13 -15.99 20.26
N GLN A 181 -10.30 -15.28 19.14
CA GLN A 181 -10.14 -15.91 17.82
C GLN A 181 -8.68 -15.80 17.34
N ALA A 182 -8.05 -16.94 17.07
CA ALA A 182 -6.74 -16.97 16.42
C ALA A 182 -6.86 -16.37 15.02
N ALA A 183 -5.98 -15.41 14.70
CA ALA A 183 -5.88 -14.81 13.37
C ALA A 183 -5.70 -15.93 12.34
N GLN A 184 -6.71 -16.13 11.49
CA GLN A 184 -6.55 -17.04 10.35
C GLN A 184 -5.65 -16.35 9.34
N ALA A 185 -4.66 -17.08 8.81
CA ALA A 185 -3.83 -16.57 7.73
C ALA A 185 -4.73 -16.15 6.58
N VAL A 186 -4.84 -14.83 6.36
CA VAL A 186 -5.72 -14.29 5.35
C VAL A 186 -5.19 -14.71 3.99
N ARG A 187 -6.06 -15.40 3.24
CA ARG A 187 -5.75 -15.87 1.88
C ARG A 187 -5.58 -14.67 0.95
N SER A 188 -5.09 -14.92 -0.25
CA SER A 188 -4.88 -13.91 -1.30
C SER A 188 -6.02 -12.86 -1.39
N PRO A 189 -5.72 -11.54 -1.38
CA PRO A 189 -6.72 -10.46 -1.41
C PRO A 189 -7.55 -10.41 -2.70
N PHE A 190 -7.24 -11.25 -3.69
CA PHE A 190 -7.98 -11.33 -4.95
C PHE A 190 -9.16 -12.29 -4.90
N ARG A 191 -9.30 -13.07 -3.81
CA ARG A 191 -10.39 -14.04 -3.64
C ARG A 191 -11.61 -13.39 -3.00
N ASP A 192 -12.78 -13.53 -3.63
CA ASP A 192 -14.02 -12.92 -3.13
C ASP A 192 -14.41 -13.47 -1.76
N GLU A 193 -14.12 -14.75 -1.48
CA GLU A 193 -14.47 -15.39 -0.22
C GLU A 193 -13.79 -14.70 0.97
N VAL A 194 -12.55 -14.21 0.78
CA VAL A 194 -11.81 -13.48 1.81
C VAL A 194 -12.57 -12.23 2.23
N TRP A 195 -13.05 -11.45 1.26
CA TRP A 195 -13.76 -10.21 1.51
C TRP A 195 -15.14 -10.44 2.07
N VAL A 196 -15.87 -11.47 1.60
CA VAL A 196 -17.19 -11.83 2.14
C VAL A 196 -17.08 -12.26 3.60
N GLN A 197 -16.08 -13.08 3.94
CA GLN A 197 -15.83 -13.51 5.32
C GLN A 197 -15.38 -12.36 6.21
N ALA A 198 -14.64 -11.40 5.67
CA ALA A 198 -14.15 -10.24 6.40
C ALA A 198 -15.24 -9.20 6.74
N ARG A 199 -16.40 -9.20 6.05
CA ARG A 199 -17.44 -8.15 6.18
C ARG A 199 -17.83 -7.81 7.62
N PRO A 200 -18.15 -8.79 8.50
CA PRO A 200 -18.59 -8.45 9.85
C PRO A 200 -17.47 -7.80 10.67
N GLY A 201 -16.23 -8.25 10.47
CA GLY A 201 -15.05 -7.66 11.11
C GLY A 201 -14.77 -6.24 10.59
N LEU A 202 -14.81 -6.05 9.26
CA LEU A 202 -14.62 -4.73 8.64
C LEU A 202 -15.67 -3.72 9.11
N ARG A 203 -16.93 -4.16 9.30
CA ARG A 203 -17.98 -3.30 9.86
C ARG A 203 -17.64 -2.84 11.28
N ARG A 204 -17.28 -3.76 12.18
CA ARG A 204 -16.90 -3.39 13.56
C ARG A 204 -15.71 -2.43 13.58
N VAL A 205 -14.71 -2.67 12.73
CA VAL A 205 -13.56 -1.79 12.60
C VAL A 205 -14.01 -0.40 12.15
N TYR A 206 -14.83 -0.31 11.08
CA TYR A 206 -15.36 0.96 10.62
C TYR A 206 -16.14 1.71 11.71
N ASP A 207 -17.05 1.03 12.40
CA ASP A 207 -17.87 1.61 13.47
C ASP A 207 -17.00 2.20 14.60
N GLN A 208 -15.87 1.55 14.91
CA GLN A 208 -14.89 2.08 15.87
C GLN A 208 -14.23 3.38 15.36
N PHE A 209 -13.79 3.41 14.10
CA PHE A 209 -13.19 4.61 13.52
C PHE A 209 -14.19 5.77 13.46
N ARG A 210 -15.46 5.47 13.16
CA ARG A 210 -16.54 6.46 13.20
C ARG A 210 -16.76 7.00 14.61
N THR A 211 -16.77 6.13 15.62
CA THR A 211 -16.86 6.51 17.03
C THR A 211 -15.71 7.42 17.45
N TRP A 212 -14.48 7.12 17.01
CA TRP A 212 -13.30 7.97 17.26
C TRP A 212 -13.39 9.34 16.58
N GLN A 213 -13.95 9.40 15.38
CA GLN A 213 -14.16 10.67 14.68
C GLN A 213 -15.18 11.55 15.41
N GLU A 214 -16.24 10.94 15.94
CA GLU A 214 -17.29 11.66 16.70
C GLU A 214 -16.83 12.05 18.11
N ASN A 215 -15.84 11.33 18.66
CA ASN A 215 -15.33 11.53 20.01
C ASN A 215 -13.78 11.61 20.02
N PRO A 216 -13.20 12.72 19.51
CA PRO A 216 -11.76 12.85 19.34
C PRO A 216 -10.99 12.77 20.66
N ASP A 217 -11.56 13.24 21.77
CA ASP A 217 -10.95 13.16 23.11
C ASP A 217 -10.78 11.71 23.57
N THR A 218 -11.78 10.85 23.31
CA THR A 218 -11.73 9.42 23.61
C THR A 218 -10.65 8.72 22.78
N TYR A 219 -10.53 9.10 21.50
CA TYR A 219 -9.47 8.58 20.64
C TYR A 219 -8.07 9.01 21.14
N ALA A 220 -7.88 10.29 21.48
CA ALA A 220 -6.61 10.80 21.99
C ALA A 220 -6.20 10.08 23.29
N ALA A 221 -7.13 9.95 24.25
CA ALA A 221 -6.88 9.24 25.50
C ALA A 221 -6.56 7.75 25.30
N ALA A 222 -7.29 7.06 24.40
CA ALA A 222 -7.02 5.66 24.09
C ALA A 222 -5.64 5.47 23.46
N ARG A 223 -5.27 6.34 22.51
CA ARG A 223 -3.96 6.32 21.85
C ARG A 223 -2.83 6.58 22.84
N GLU A 224 -2.97 7.56 23.71
CA GLU A 224 -1.98 7.86 24.75
C GLU A 224 -1.80 6.68 25.72
N ASN A 225 -2.90 6.11 26.21
CA ASN A 225 -2.85 4.96 27.11
C ASN A 225 -2.17 3.75 26.47
N TRP A 226 -2.39 3.52 25.17
CA TRP A 226 -1.74 2.44 24.43
C TRP A 226 -0.21 2.63 24.36
N TYR A 227 0.26 3.83 24.03
CA TYR A 227 1.71 4.10 24.00
C TYR A 227 2.34 4.05 25.40
N ARG A 228 1.64 4.50 26.44
CA ARG A 228 2.10 4.36 27.83
C ARG A 228 2.25 2.88 28.20
N ALA A 229 1.26 2.05 27.88
CA ALA A 229 1.32 0.61 28.15
C ALA A 229 2.50 -0.07 27.40
N LEU A 230 2.68 0.26 26.12
CA LEU A 230 3.81 -0.24 25.31
C LEU A 230 5.16 0.14 25.93
N THR A 231 5.29 1.38 26.43
CA THR A 231 6.50 1.88 27.07
C THR A 231 6.81 1.11 28.37
N VAL A 232 5.79 0.78 29.16
CA VAL A 232 5.95 -0.03 30.39
C VAL A 232 6.39 -1.45 30.05
N GLU A 233 5.76 -2.10 29.06
CA GLU A 233 6.13 -3.47 28.63
C GLU A 233 7.58 -3.53 28.12
N MET A 234 8.00 -2.57 27.29
CA MET A 234 9.37 -2.48 26.80
C MET A 234 10.37 -2.18 27.92
N GLY A 235 10.04 -1.29 28.86
CA GLY A 235 10.88 -0.97 30.01
C GLY A 235 11.06 -2.16 30.97
N MET A 236 10.02 -2.98 31.15
CA MET A 236 10.12 -4.22 31.93
C MET A 236 11.00 -5.28 31.23
N GLN A 237 10.92 -5.40 29.91
CA GLN A 237 11.76 -6.34 29.16
C GLN A 237 13.26 -6.00 29.24
N VAL A 238 13.63 -4.71 29.24
CA VAL A 238 15.02 -4.28 29.43
C VAL A 238 15.51 -4.60 30.83
N SER A 239 14.68 -4.37 31.86
CA SER A 239 15.06 -4.67 33.25
C SER A 239 15.22 -6.17 33.53
N THR A 240 14.49 -7.04 32.82
CA THR A 240 14.65 -8.51 32.95
C THR A 240 15.88 -9.08 32.23
N MET A 241 16.47 -8.35 31.28
CA MET A 241 17.73 -8.78 30.63
C MET A 241 18.98 -8.46 31.46
N ASP A 242 18.94 -7.45 32.34
CA ASP A 242 20.05 -7.12 33.24
C ASP A 242 20.17 -8.06 34.45
N GLU A 243 19.15 -8.88 34.72
CA GLU A 243 19.15 -9.84 35.83
C GLU A 243 19.76 -11.23 35.46
N TYR A 244 20.19 -11.40 34.21
CA TYR A 244 20.82 -12.62 33.67
C TYR A 244 22.28 -12.41 33.23
N MET A 245 23.07 -11.65 34.00
CA MET A 245 24.55 -11.69 33.91
C MET A 245 25.08 -12.53 35.08
N PRO A 246 25.47 -13.80 34.86
CA PRO A 246 26.13 -14.57 35.91
C PRO A 246 27.49 -13.93 36.23
N VAL A 247 27.65 -13.52 37.49
CA VAL A 247 28.95 -13.18 38.08
C VAL A 247 29.85 -14.41 37.93
N ALA A 248 30.76 -14.38 36.97
CA ALA A 248 31.79 -15.40 36.82
C ALA A 248 32.67 -15.37 38.07
N ALA A 249 32.63 -16.47 38.80
CA ALA A 249 33.52 -16.75 39.91
C ALA A 249 34.98 -16.66 39.45
N ALA A 250 35.73 -15.76 40.09
CA ALA A 250 37.17 -15.76 40.02
C ALA A 250 37.69 -16.82 40.99
N ASP A 251 38.09 -17.97 40.48
CA ASP A 251 38.98 -18.91 41.16
C ASP A 251 40.09 -19.33 40.20
N SER A 252 41.30 -18.82 40.47
CA SER A 252 42.54 -19.43 40.02
C SER A 252 43.64 -19.16 41.04
N SER A 253 43.85 -20.14 41.91
CA SER A 253 45.12 -20.45 42.60
C SER A 253 45.12 -21.92 42.96
#